data_AF-W1IQY2-F1
#
_entry.id   AF-W1IQY2-F1
#
_cell.length_a   1.000
_cell.length_b   1.000
_cell.length_c   1.000
_cell.angle_alpha   90.00
_cell.angle_beta   90.00
_cell.angle_gamma   90.00
#
_symmetry.space_group_name_H-M   'P 1'
#
loop_
_entity.id
_entity.type
_entity.pdbx_description
1 polymer ?
#
loop_
_entity_poly.entity_id
_entity_poly.type
_entity_poly.pdbx_seq_one_letter_code
_entity_poly.pdbx_strand_id
1 'polypeptide(L)' 'MKTQCSTNMSEKRRWIPLSEFCERESIKIRTARTWMSNGKLKIKPKKSSHERVYVDWDAYYKEWRI' A
#
# COMPACT_ATOMS: atom_id res chain seq x y z
N MET A 1 -15.49 -15.85 23.23
CA MET A 1 -14.43 -16.35 22.29
C MET A 1 -13.60 -15.14 21.84
N LYS A 2 -12.34 -15.35 21.40
CA LYS A 2 -11.46 -14.29 20.82
C LYS A 2 -12.16 -13.70 19.57
N THR A 3 -11.98 -12.48 19.06
CA THR A 3 -10.91 -11.47 19.07
C THR A 3 -11.60 -10.12 18.68
N GLN A 4 -11.06 -8.90 18.62
CA GLN A 4 -9.70 -8.32 18.69
C GLN A 4 -9.77 -6.84 19.10
N CYS A 5 -8.64 -6.19 19.42
CA CYS A 5 -8.58 -4.77 19.72
C CYS A 5 -8.76 -3.89 18.46
N SER A 6 -9.68 -2.92 18.52
CA SER A 6 -9.86 -1.86 17.50
C SER A 6 -9.53 -0.47 18.04
N THR A 7 -8.58 -0.38 18.98
CA THR A 7 -7.99 0.89 19.40
C THR A 7 -7.08 1.42 18.28
N ASN A 8 -7.03 2.75 18.12
CA ASN A 8 -6.22 3.51 17.15
C ASN A 8 -6.82 3.71 15.74
N MET A 9 -8.05 4.23 15.67
CA MET A 9 -8.42 5.16 14.59
C MET A 9 -7.63 6.47 14.74
N SER A 10 -6.45 6.58 14.14
CA SER A 10 -5.80 7.89 13.80
C SER A 10 -4.38 7.76 13.23
N GLU A 11 -3.70 6.62 13.42
CA GLU A 11 -2.41 6.40 12.76
C GLU A 11 -2.62 6.18 11.25
N LYS A 12 -2.21 7.16 10.44
CA LYS A 12 -2.09 6.99 8.98
C LYS A 12 -1.12 5.83 8.72
N ARG A 13 -1.65 4.63 8.46
CA ARG A 13 -0.85 3.45 8.11
C ARG A 13 -0.09 3.73 6.82
N ARG A 14 1.16 4.18 6.96
CA ARG A 14 2.07 4.49 5.85
C ARG A 14 2.19 3.32 4.88
N TRP A 15 2.12 2.09 5.39
CA TRP A 15 2.15 0.86 4.61
C TRP A 15 0.74 0.29 4.47
N ILE A 16 0.16 0.35 3.27
CA ILE A 16 -1.13 -0.28 2.96
C ILE A 16 -0.95 -1.46 1.99
N PRO A 17 -1.75 -2.54 2.07
CA PRO A 17 -1.72 -3.62 1.09
C PRO A 17 -1.96 -3.11 -0.34
N LEU A 18 -1.31 -3.73 -1.33
CA LEU A 18 -1.50 -3.37 -2.75
C LEU A 18 -2.96 -3.49 -3.22
N SER A 19 -3.74 -4.43 -2.68
CA SER A 19 -5.18 -4.55 -2.98
C SER A 19 -5.95 -3.34 -2.47
N GLU A 20 -5.73 -2.96 -1.21
CA GLU A 20 -6.37 -1.80 -0.59
C GLU A 20 -5.97 -0.48 -1.30
N PHE A 21 -4.73 -0.36 -1.75
CA PHE A 21 -4.28 0.75 -2.61
C PHE A 21 -5.08 0.81 -3.93
N CYS A 22 -5.21 -0.33 -4.60
CA CYS A 22 -5.94 -0.42 -5.87
C CYS A 22 -7.43 -0.09 -5.72
N GLU A 23 -8.06 -0.54 -4.62
CA GLU A 23 -9.45 -0.24 -4.28
C GLU A 23 -9.65 1.26 -3.99
N ARG A 24 -8.82 1.85 -3.11
CA ARG A 24 -8.92 3.27 -2.70
C ARG A 24 -8.78 4.24 -3.87
N GLU A 25 -7.80 4.03 -4.74
CA GLU A 25 -7.53 4.93 -5.88
C GLU A 25 -8.25 4.50 -7.17
N SER A 26 -9.09 3.45 -7.13
CA SER A 26 -9.75 2.87 -8.31
C SER A 26 -8.78 2.43 -9.44
N ILE A 27 -7.59 1.99 -9.06
CA ILE A 27 -6.50 1.60 -9.98
C ILE A 27 -6.53 0.09 -10.22
N LYS A 28 -6.40 -0.34 -11.47
CA LYS A 28 -6.24 -1.76 -11.81
C LYS A 28 -4.89 -2.29 -11.27
N ILE A 29 -4.90 -3.47 -10.63
CA ILE A 29 -3.70 -4.13 -10.08
C ILE A 29 -2.55 -4.23 -11.11
N ARG A 30 -2.86 -4.46 -12.40
CA ARG A 30 -1.86 -4.46 -13.48
C ARG A 30 -1.13 -3.12 -13.59
N THR A 31 -1.85 -2.01 -13.55
CA THR A 31 -1.30 -0.65 -13.59
C THR A 31 -0.41 -0.38 -12.38
N ALA A 32 -0.88 -0.71 -11.17
CA ALA A 32 -0.09 -0.56 -9.95
C ALA A 32 1.22 -1.38 -9.99
N ARG A 33 1.17 -2.63 -10.49
CA ARG A 33 2.37 -3.45 -10.73
C ARG A 33 3.34 -2.81 -11.75
N THR A 34 2.83 -2.23 -12.83
CA THR A 34 3.67 -1.48 -13.79
C THR A 34 4.34 -0.28 -13.12
N TRP A 35 3.64 0.46 -12.26
CA TRP A 35 4.24 1.58 -11.52
C TRP A 35 5.31 1.13 -10.52
N MET A 36 5.11 0.00 -9.84
CA MET A 36 6.14 -0.63 -9.00
C MET A 36 7.39 -1.01 -9.82
N SER A 37 7.19 -1.68 -10.96
CA SER A 37 8.29 -2.10 -11.84
C SER A 37 9.07 -0.92 -12.44
N ASN A 38 8.40 0.20 -12.65
CA ASN A 38 9.00 1.45 -13.17
C ASN A 38 9.54 2.36 -12.06
N GLY A 39 9.57 1.91 -10.79
CA GLY A 39 10.04 2.69 -9.64
C GLY A 39 9.13 3.86 -9.21
N LYS A 40 7.99 4.08 -9.90
CA LYS A 40 7.03 5.18 -9.64
C LYS A 40 6.14 4.94 -8.42
N LEU A 41 6.01 3.71 -7.96
CA LEU A 41 5.25 3.36 -6.76
C LEU A 41 6.18 2.72 -5.73
N LYS A 42 6.50 3.48 -4.68
CA LYS A 42 7.34 2.99 -3.58
C LYS A 42 6.60 1.91 -2.80
N ILE A 43 7.29 0.80 -2.59
CA ILE A 43 6.78 -0.38 -1.87
C ILE A 43 7.68 -0.71 -0.69
N LYS A 44 7.11 -1.38 0.30
CA LYS A 44 7.88 -1.97 1.39
C LYS A 44 8.84 -3.03 0.81
N PRO A 45 10.14 -3.01 1.17
CA PRO A 45 11.08 -4.05 0.76
C PRO A 45 10.56 -5.44 1.17
N LYS A 46 10.51 -6.36 0.20
CA LYS A 46 10.11 -7.74 0.41
C LYS A 46 11.31 -8.58 0.82
N LYS A 47 11.18 -9.42 1.83
CA LYS A 47 12.18 -10.44 2.19
C LYS A 47 11.98 -11.76 1.43
N SER A 48 10.76 -12.00 0.93
CA SER A 48 10.42 -13.21 0.16
C SER A 48 9.49 -12.88 -1.00
N SER A 49 9.59 -13.65 -2.08
CA SER A 49 8.71 -13.55 -3.26
C SER A 49 7.22 -13.69 -2.88
N HIS A 50 6.91 -14.56 -1.91
CA HIS A 50 5.57 -14.86 -1.42
C HIS A 50 5.01 -13.83 -0.42
N GLU A 51 5.80 -12.86 0.03
CA GLU A 51 5.34 -11.84 0.97
C GLU A 51 4.25 -10.95 0.34
N ARG A 52 3.29 -10.47 1.13
CA ARG A 52 2.29 -9.50 0.66
C ARG A 52 2.97 -8.19 0.27
N VAL A 53 2.55 -7.60 -0.85
CA VAL A 53 3.05 -6.29 -1.28
C VAL A 53 2.34 -5.20 -0.48
N TYR A 54 3.12 -4.32 0.14
CA TYR A 54 2.64 -3.09 0.78
C TYR A 54 3.19 -1.88 0.04
N VAL A 55 2.33 -0.90 -0.20
CA VAL A 55 2.62 0.39 -0.85
C VAL A 55 2.87 1.45 0.21
N ASP A 56 3.82 2.35 -0.04
CA ASP A 56 4.06 3.54 0.78
C ASP A 56 3.02 4.63 0.42
N TRP A 57 1.93 4.70 1.19
CA TRP A 57 0.84 5.64 1.01
C TRP A 57 1.27 7.10 1.25
N ASP A 58 2.19 7.34 2.20
CA ASP A 58 2.68 8.69 2.49
C ASP A 58 3.56 9.20 1.35
N ALA A 59 4.44 8.35 0.81
CA ALA A 59 5.23 8.70 -0.37
C ALA A 59 4.35 8.91 -1.61
N TYR A 60 3.38 8.02 -1.86
CA TYR A 60 2.43 8.18 -2.96
C TYR A 60 1.65 9.50 -2.87
N TYR A 61 1.08 9.79 -1.70
CA TYR A 61 0.32 11.02 -1.48
C TYR A 61 1.19 12.28 -1.69
N LYS A 62 2.44 12.27 -1.21
CA LYS A 62 3.39 13.38 -1.38
C LYS A 62 3.88 13.57 -2.82
N GLU A 63 4.01 12.51 -3.61
CA GLU A 63 4.50 12.58 -4.98
C GLU A 63 3.39 12.82 -6.03
N TRP A 64 2.12 12.55 -5.70
CA TRP A 64 1.01 12.54 -6.67
C TRP A 64 -0.16 13.48 -6.31
N ARG A 65 -0.25 13.98 -5.07
CA ARG A 65 -1.38 14.81 -4.59
C ARG A 65 -0.98 16.10 -3.87
N ILE A 66 0.31 16.45 -3.85
CA ILE A 66 0.85 17.73 -3.36
C ILE A 66 1.43 18.49 -4.56
#